data_AF-A0A1B6MCT1-F1
#
_entry.id   AF-A0A1B6MCT1-F1
#
_cell.length_a   1.000
_cell.length_b   1.000
_cell.length_c   1.000
_cell.angle_alpha   90.00
_cell.angle_beta   90.00
_cell.angle_gamma   90.00
#
_symmetry.space_group_name_H-M   'P 1'
#
loop_
_entity.id
_entity.type
_entity.pdbx_description
1 polymer ?
#
loop_
_entity_poly.entity_id
_entity_poly.type
_entity_poly.pdbx_seq_one_letter_code
_entity_poly.pdbx_strand_id
1 'polypeptide(L)'
;LMYDSVHVFALGLQTLEQSHSLALANVSCDLEQPWDGGLSLINYINSVELKGLSGPIEFKEGRRIQFKLDLLKLKQHSLVKVGEWSPGGGVNISDTAAFFDSGTMNVTLVVITILETPYVMMKALENSSTPRFEGFCIDLLKVIADMVGFEYRIQLVPDGKYGVYDPDTGEWNGIVRQLMDKKADLAVGSMTINY
;
A
#
# COMPACT_ATOMS: atom_id res chain seq x y z
N LEU A 1 0.35 -21.60 12.47
CA LEU A 1 -1.04 -22.03 12.76
C LEU A 1 -1.09 -23.44 13.35
N MET A 2 -0.56 -24.48 12.69
CA MET A 2 -0.62 -25.87 13.22
C MET A 2 -0.04 -26.04 14.64
N TYR A 3 1.10 -25.40 14.92
CA TYR A 3 1.69 -25.41 16.26
C TYR A 3 0.72 -24.88 17.32
N ASP A 4 0.15 -23.70 17.06
CA ASP A 4 -0.80 -23.03 17.95
C ASP A 4 -2.10 -23.83 18.10
N SER A 5 -2.59 -24.46 17.02
CA SER A 5 -3.84 -25.24 17.07
C SER A 5 -3.72 -26.48 17.96
N VAL A 6 -2.56 -27.15 17.95
CA VAL A 6 -2.32 -28.28 18.87
C VAL A 6 -2.32 -27.82 20.32
N HIS A 7 -1.73 -26.66 20.61
CA HIS A 7 -1.73 -26.10 21.97
C HIS A 7 -3.14 -25.69 22.43
N VAL A 8 -3.91 -25.02 21.56
CA VAL A 8 -5.31 -24.66 21.83
C VAL A 8 -6.14 -25.92 22.14
N PHE A 9 -6.01 -26.95 21.29
CA PHE A 9 -6.75 -28.19 21.46
C PHE A 9 -6.35 -28.91 22.75
N ALA A 10 -5.04 -29.04 23.03
CA ALA A 10 -4.54 -29.68 24.24
C ALA A 10 -5.04 -28.97 25.51
N LEU A 11 -5.05 -27.63 25.52
CA LEU A 11 -5.53 -26.85 26.65
C LEU A 11 -7.05 -26.97 26.83
N GLY A 12 -7.81 -26.92 25.73
CA GLY A 12 -9.26 -27.14 25.77
C GLY A 12 -9.62 -28.53 26.27
N LEU A 13 -8.89 -29.56 25.83
CA LEU A 13 -9.09 -30.94 26.28
C LEU A 13 -8.72 -31.13 27.75
N GLN A 14 -7.58 -30.57 28.20
CA GLN A 14 -7.17 -30.60 29.60
C GLN A 14 -8.20 -29.93 30.52
N THR A 15 -8.79 -28.81 30.08
CA THR A 15 -9.82 -28.10 30.85
C THR A 15 -11.12 -28.91 30.92
N LEU A 16 -11.47 -29.63 29.85
CA LEU A 16 -12.61 -30.53 29.85
C LEU A 16 -12.42 -31.70 30.81
N GLU A 17 -11.24 -32.32 30.84
CA GLU A 17 -10.95 -33.45 31.74
C GLU A 17 -11.02 -33.07 33.22
N GLN A 18 -10.69 -31.82 33.56
CA GLN A 18 -10.79 -31.30 34.92
C GLN A 18 -12.24 -31.13 35.40
N SER A 19 -13.19 -30.93 34.47
CA SER A 19 -14.60 -30.66 34.80
C SER A 19 -15.53 -31.85 34.56
N HIS A 20 -15.20 -32.73 33.60
CA HIS A 20 -16.01 -33.86 33.17
C HIS A 20 -15.13 -35.10 32.92
N SER A 21 -15.66 -36.29 33.20
CA SER A 21 -14.98 -37.53 32.81
C SER A 21 -15.05 -37.73 31.30
N LEU A 22 -13.89 -37.78 30.65
CA LEU A 22 -13.80 -37.99 29.22
C LEU A 22 -14.02 -39.47 28.88
N ALA A 23 -15.15 -39.77 28.24
CA ALA A 23 -15.46 -41.11 27.74
C ALA A 23 -15.31 -41.15 26.22
N LEU A 24 -14.45 -42.05 25.73
CA LEU A 24 -14.34 -42.30 24.30
C LEU A 24 -15.60 -43.02 23.83
N ALA A 25 -16.20 -42.51 22.76
CA ALA A 25 -17.35 -43.12 22.11
C ALA A 25 -16.98 -43.55 20.70
N ASN A 26 -17.50 -44.70 20.26
CA ASN A 26 -17.40 -45.09 18.87
C ASN A 26 -18.48 -44.35 18.09
N VAL A 27 -18.06 -43.44 17.21
CA VAL A 27 -18.94 -42.59 16.40
C VAL A 27 -18.83 -43.02 14.93
N SER A 28 -19.97 -43.11 14.25
CA SER A 28 -20.04 -43.34 12.79
C SER A 28 -20.47 -42.05 12.10
N CYS A 29 -19.92 -41.79 10.91
CA CYS A 29 -20.39 -40.68 10.07
C CYS A 29 -21.72 -40.97 9.37
N ASP A 30 -22.13 -42.25 9.29
CA ASP A 30 -23.41 -42.67 8.69
C ASP A 30 -24.60 -42.49 9.65
N LEU A 31 -24.31 -42.53 10.95
CA LEU A 31 -25.28 -42.31 12.01
C LEU A 31 -25.12 -40.85 12.44
N GLU A 32 -26.13 -40.01 12.24
CA GLU A 32 -26.12 -38.59 12.66
C GLU A 32 -26.16 -38.40 14.20
N GLN A 33 -25.52 -39.28 14.95
CA GLN A 33 -25.41 -39.24 16.40
C GLN A 33 -24.10 -38.55 16.80
N PRO A 34 -24.16 -37.31 17.33
CA PRO A 34 -22.97 -36.63 17.82
C PRO A 34 -22.45 -37.26 19.11
N TRP A 35 -21.17 -37.06 19.39
CA TRP A 35 -20.60 -37.37 20.70
C TRP A 35 -21.10 -36.35 21.74
N ASP A 36 -21.65 -36.84 22.85
CA ASP A 36 -22.22 -36.00 23.92
C ASP A 36 -21.24 -34.96 24.47
N GLY A 37 -19.94 -35.30 24.55
CA GLY A 37 -18.88 -34.40 25.02
C GLY A 37 -18.46 -33.33 24.00
N GLY A 38 -18.93 -33.42 22.75
CA GLY A 38 -18.49 -32.55 21.65
C GLY A 38 -18.81 -31.07 21.88
N LEU A 39 -20.02 -30.78 22.39
CA LEU A 39 -20.43 -29.39 22.68
C LEU A 39 -19.61 -28.78 23.83
N SER A 40 -19.34 -29.56 24.88
CA SER A 40 -18.49 -29.11 25.98
C SER A 40 -17.07 -28.86 25.51
N LEU A 41 -16.50 -29.77 24.69
CA LEU A 41 -15.15 -29.60 24.15
C LEU A 41 -15.02 -28.32 23.32
N ILE A 42 -15.96 -28.04 22.40
CA ILE A 42 -15.89 -26.82 21.59
C ILE A 42 -16.06 -25.55 22.44
N ASN A 43 -16.87 -25.60 23.50
CA ASN A 43 -17.00 -24.48 24.44
C ASN A 43 -15.69 -24.22 25.19
N TYR A 44 -15.02 -25.26 25.66
CA TYR A 44 -13.70 -25.11 26.31
C TYR A 44 -12.65 -24.58 25.34
N ILE A 45 -12.61 -25.09 24.10
CA ILE A 45 -11.74 -24.56 23.04
C ILE A 45 -12.04 -23.09 22.76
N ASN A 46 -13.32 -22.68 22.70
CA ASN A 46 -13.70 -21.28 22.48
C ASN A 46 -13.33 -20.36 23.66
N SER A 47 -13.24 -20.90 24.89
CA SER A 47 -12.80 -20.14 26.07
C SER A 47 -11.28 -20.07 26.25
N VAL A 48 -10.50 -20.71 25.38
CA VAL A 48 -9.04 -20.69 25.49
C VAL A 48 -8.52 -19.30 25.17
N GLU A 49 -7.75 -18.74 26.13
CA GLU A 49 -6.96 -17.54 25.98
C GLU A 49 -5.48 -17.88 26.14
N LEU A 50 -4.69 -17.72 25.08
CA LEU A 50 -3.24 -17.94 25.16
C LEU A 50 -2.46 -17.00 24.23
N LYS A 51 -1.15 -16.94 24.41
CA LYS A 51 -0.23 -16.31 23.46
C LYS A 51 0.61 -17.38 22.75
N GLY A 52 0.34 -17.59 21.46
CA GLY A 52 1.07 -18.53 20.61
C GLY A 52 2.08 -17.84 19.68
N LEU A 53 2.59 -18.60 18.70
CA LEU A 53 3.49 -18.09 17.66
C LEU A 53 2.81 -17.06 16.77
N SER A 54 1.51 -17.19 16.55
CA SER A 54 0.70 -16.22 15.79
C SER A 54 0.22 -15.03 16.63
N GLY A 55 0.69 -14.86 17.87
CA GLY A 55 0.29 -13.79 18.78
C GLY A 55 -0.83 -14.20 19.76
N PRO A 56 -1.60 -13.25 20.30
CA PRO A 56 -2.72 -13.53 21.20
C PRO A 56 -3.80 -14.33 20.49
N ILE A 57 -4.33 -15.38 21.12
CA ILE A 57 -5.34 -16.28 20.57
C ILE A 57 -6.53 -16.24 21.54
N GLU A 58 -7.65 -15.73 21.03
CA GLU A 58 -8.95 -15.67 21.69
C GLU A 58 -10.02 -15.93 20.64
N PHE A 59 -11.05 -16.67 21.02
CA PHE A 59 -12.15 -17.05 20.14
C PHE A 59 -13.47 -16.46 20.60
N LYS A 60 -14.34 -16.19 19.63
CA LYS A 60 -15.76 -15.95 19.83
C LYS A 60 -16.51 -16.70 18.74
N GLU A 61 -17.38 -17.62 19.12
CA GLU A 61 -18.18 -18.43 18.18
C GLU A 61 -17.30 -19.13 17.13
N GLY A 62 -16.19 -19.74 17.54
CA GLY A 62 -15.26 -20.45 16.66
C GLY A 62 -14.37 -19.55 15.78
N ARG A 63 -14.46 -18.22 15.91
CA ARG A 63 -13.66 -17.25 15.16
C ARG A 63 -12.64 -16.57 16.05
N ARG A 64 -11.40 -16.46 15.56
CA ARG A 64 -10.36 -15.70 16.27
C ARG A 64 -10.69 -14.21 16.21
N ILE A 65 -10.85 -13.58 17.36
CA ILE A 65 -11.25 -12.17 17.46
C ILE A 65 -10.09 -11.23 17.77
N GLN A 66 -9.04 -11.74 18.41
CA GLN A 66 -7.86 -10.98 18.77
C GLN A 66 -6.66 -11.52 18.01
N PHE A 67 -6.11 -10.72 17.11
CA PHE A 67 -4.89 -11.03 16.37
C PHE A 67 -4.28 -9.75 15.81
N LYS A 68 -3.06 -9.89 15.30
CA LYS A 68 -2.32 -8.81 14.67
C LYS A 68 -1.68 -9.31 13.38
N LEU A 69 -1.67 -8.43 12.38
CA LEU A 69 -0.99 -8.63 11.11
C LEU A 69 0.17 -7.64 11.00
N ASP A 70 1.34 -8.10 10.59
CA ASP A 70 2.49 -7.24 10.36
C ASP A 70 2.45 -6.67 8.94
N LEU A 71 2.61 -5.35 8.81
CA LEU A 71 2.76 -4.68 7.52
C LEU A 71 4.24 -4.70 7.14
N LEU A 72 4.55 -5.32 6.01
CA LEU A 72 5.91 -5.45 5.50
C LEU A 72 6.07 -4.63 4.22
N LYS A 73 7.16 -3.85 4.13
CA LYS A 73 7.58 -3.17 2.91
C LYS A 73 8.85 -3.82 2.38
N LEU A 74 8.85 -4.14 1.08
CA LEU A 74 10.07 -4.52 0.39
C LEU A 74 10.93 -3.28 0.17
N LYS A 75 12.10 -3.23 0.83
CA LYS A 75 13.20 -2.32 0.49
C LYS A 75 14.18 -3.07 -0.42
N GLN A 76 15.16 -2.37 -1.01
CA GLN A 76 16.07 -2.88 -2.05
C GLN A 76 16.62 -4.30 -1.81
N HIS A 77 16.89 -4.69 -0.56
CA HIS A 77 17.49 -5.99 -0.23
C HIS A 77 16.75 -6.78 0.85
N SER A 78 15.63 -6.28 1.39
CA SER A 78 14.96 -6.94 2.52
C SER A 78 13.50 -6.50 2.69
N LEU A 79 12.67 -7.44 3.17
CA LEU A 79 11.36 -7.12 3.74
C LEU A 79 11.57 -6.53 5.14
N VAL A 80 11.11 -5.30 5.32
CA VAL A 80 11.18 -4.58 6.61
C VAL A 80 9.76 -4.39 7.12
N LYS A 81 9.55 -4.65 8.40
CA LYS A 81 8.28 -4.35 9.05
C LYS A 81 8.13 -2.84 9.23
N VAL A 82 7.02 -2.30 8.74
CA VAL A 82 6.73 -0.87 8.70
C VAL A 82 5.46 -0.48 9.46
N GLY A 83 4.75 -1.47 9.99
CA GLY A 83 3.57 -1.24 10.78
C GLY A 83 2.89 -2.53 11.18
N GLU A 84 1.71 -2.37 11.77
CA GLU A 84 0.89 -3.44 12.29
C GLU A 84 -0.59 -3.10 12.06
N TRP A 85 -1.42 -4.13 11.91
CA TRP A 85 -2.87 -3.99 11.85
C TRP A 85 -3.53 -4.89 12.88
N SER A 86 -4.55 -4.39 13.56
CA SER A 86 -5.40 -5.19 14.45
C SER A 86 -6.89 -4.86 14.24
N PRO A 87 -7.81 -5.80 14.53
CA PRO A 87 -9.25 -5.57 14.38
C PRO A 87 -9.78 -4.35 15.14
N GLY A 88 -9.28 -4.12 16.36
CA GLY A 88 -9.70 -2.98 17.20
C GLY A 88 -8.93 -1.68 16.96
N GLY A 89 -7.70 -1.76 16.41
CA GLY A 89 -6.81 -0.61 16.25
C GLY A 89 -6.66 -0.10 14.81
N GLY A 90 -7.14 -0.85 13.81
CA GLY A 90 -6.91 -0.52 12.42
C GLY A 90 -5.43 -0.59 12.04
N VAL A 91 -5.04 0.15 10.99
CA VAL A 91 -3.64 0.24 10.53
C VAL A 91 -2.86 1.20 11.42
N ASN A 92 -1.75 0.74 11.96
CA ASN A 92 -0.77 1.54 12.70
C ASN A 92 0.59 1.47 11.98
N ILE A 93 1.02 2.57 11.39
CA ILE A 93 2.32 2.66 10.68
C ILE A 93 3.39 3.09 11.67
N SER A 94 4.36 2.22 11.94
CA SER A 94 5.49 2.50 12.83
C SER A 94 6.66 3.19 12.12
N ASP A 95 6.84 2.94 10.82
CA ASP A 95 7.90 3.54 10.00
C ASP A 95 7.27 4.23 8.79
N THR A 96 6.85 5.48 8.99
CA THR A 96 6.32 6.32 7.90
C THR A 96 7.41 6.70 6.90
N ALA A 97 8.65 6.89 7.37
CA ALA A 97 9.80 7.20 6.51
C ALA A 97 10.11 6.06 5.52
N ALA A 98 9.77 4.81 5.85
CA ALA A 98 9.84 3.73 4.87
C ALA A 98 8.96 3.98 3.65
N PHE A 99 7.83 4.68 3.78
CA PHE A 99 6.94 5.02 2.66
C PHE A 99 7.39 6.28 1.93
N PHE A 100 7.91 7.25 2.68
CA PHE A 100 8.45 8.50 2.18
C PHE A 100 9.98 8.45 2.23
N ASP A 101 10.57 7.60 1.38
CA ASP A 101 12.02 7.50 1.27
C ASP A 101 12.58 8.86 0.83
N SER A 102 13.01 9.64 1.81
CA SER A 102 13.50 11.02 1.65
C SER A 102 15.03 11.04 1.44
N GLY A 103 15.67 9.87 1.43
CA GLY A 103 17.12 9.73 1.39
C GLY A 103 17.63 9.55 -0.03
N THR A 104 18.29 10.58 -0.56
CA THR A 104 19.08 10.55 -1.82
C THR A 104 18.34 9.90 -2.99
N MET A 105 17.17 10.44 -3.30
CA MET A 105 16.57 10.23 -4.60
C MET A 105 17.47 10.94 -5.62
N ASN A 106 18.41 10.22 -6.25
CA ASN A 106 18.90 10.56 -7.59
C ASN A 106 17.74 10.38 -8.59
N VAL A 107 16.61 11.03 -8.32
CA VAL A 107 15.42 11.00 -9.15
C VAL A 107 15.42 12.29 -9.93
N THR A 108 15.68 12.14 -11.22
CA THR A 108 15.47 13.20 -12.19
C THR A 108 13.98 13.18 -12.58
N LEU A 109 13.22 14.16 -12.09
CA LEU A 109 11.81 14.30 -12.45
C LEU A 109 11.65 14.58 -13.95
N VAL A 110 10.69 13.92 -14.58
CA VAL A 110 10.28 14.20 -15.95
C VAL A 110 9.25 15.32 -15.92
N VAL A 111 9.68 16.51 -16.33
CA VAL A 111 8.81 17.69 -16.41
C VAL A 111 8.26 17.81 -17.82
N ILE A 112 6.94 17.69 -17.97
CA ILE A 112 6.27 17.87 -19.25
C ILE A 112 5.81 19.32 -19.42
N THR A 113 5.99 19.86 -20.61
CA THR A 113 5.62 21.24 -20.94
C THR A 113 5.17 21.38 -22.39
N ILE A 114 4.75 22.59 -22.75
CA ILE A 114 4.35 22.99 -24.10
C ILE A 114 5.03 24.32 -24.42
N LEU A 115 5.39 24.54 -25.70
CA LEU A 115 5.98 25.79 -26.13
C LEU A 115 4.91 26.89 -26.17
N GLU A 116 5.12 27.95 -25.39
CA GLU A 116 4.25 29.12 -25.36
C GLU A 116 5.05 30.36 -24.99
N THR A 117 5.08 31.36 -25.85
CA THR A 117 5.77 32.63 -25.57
C THR A 117 4.88 33.50 -24.65
N PRO A 118 5.40 34.08 -23.54
CA PRO A 118 6.79 34.11 -23.07
C PRO A 118 7.09 33.09 -21.94
N TYR A 119 6.24 32.10 -21.73
CA TYR A 119 6.30 31.16 -20.61
C TYR A 119 7.37 30.09 -20.80
N VAL A 120 7.40 29.44 -21.97
CA VAL A 120 8.35 28.39 -22.33
C VAL A 120 8.71 28.52 -23.82
N MET A 121 9.99 28.76 -24.08
CA MET A 121 10.54 29.03 -25.40
C MET A 121 11.79 28.17 -25.61
N MET A 122 12.07 27.84 -26.87
CA MET A 122 13.32 27.19 -27.25
C MET A 122 14.40 28.24 -27.40
N LYS A 123 15.51 28.08 -26.68
CA LYS A 123 16.69 28.92 -26.85
C LYS A 123 17.45 28.47 -28.09
N ALA A 124 17.59 29.36 -29.06
CA ALA A 124 18.42 29.11 -30.24
C ALA A 124 19.89 29.02 -29.83
N LEU A 125 20.51 27.85 -29.99
CA LEU A 125 21.95 27.69 -29.80
C LEU A 125 22.50 26.75 -30.87
N GLU A 126 23.46 27.25 -31.64
CA GLU A 126 23.97 26.58 -32.85
C GLU A 126 24.78 25.31 -32.57
N ASN A 127 25.17 25.01 -31.32
CA ASN A 127 26.13 23.93 -31.01
C ASN A 127 25.81 23.10 -29.74
N SER A 128 24.56 23.01 -29.29
CA SER A 128 24.16 22.18 -28.13
C SER A 128 23.33 20.98 -28.60
N SER A 129 23.76 19.75 -28.29
CA SER A 129 22.99 18.53 -28.55
C SER A 129 21.77 18.38 -27.63
N THR A 130 21.69 19.16 -26.56
CA THR A 130 20.54 19.21 -25.64
C THR A 130 19.71 20.48 -25.88
N PRO A 131 18.39 20.35 -26.09
CA PRO A 131 17.50 21.50 -26.22
C PRO A 131 17.52 22.30 -24.91
N ARG A 132 17.76 23.61 -25.02
CA ARG A 132 17.70 24.53 -23.90
C ARG A 132 16.38 25.29 -23.97
N PHE A 133 15.64 25.26 -22.87
CA PHE A 133 14.40 26.01 -22.71
C PHE A 133 14.66 27.29 -21.92
N GLU A 134 13.91 28.34 -22.21
CA GLU A 134 13.91 29.61 -21.48
C GLU A 134 12.49 30.17 -21.38
N GLY A 135 12.27 31.11 -20.46
CA GLY A 135 10.96 31.74 -20.23
C GLY A 135 10.51 31.67 -18.78
N PHE A 136 9.43 32.39 -18.47
CA PHE A 136 8.96 32.58 -17.10
C PHE A 136 8.77 31.27 -16.32
N CYS A 137 8.15 30.27 -16.94
CA CYS A 137 7.89 28.98 -16.32
C CYS A 137 9.17 28.16 -16.08
N ILE A 138 10.18 28.34 -16.95
CA ILE A 138 11.48 27.67 -16.80
C ILE A 138 12.27 28.27 -15.65
N ASP A 139 12.28 29.60 -15.52
CA ASP A 139 12.94 30.29 -14.42
C ASP A 139 12.28 29.93 -13.08
N LEU A 140 10.94 29.88 -13.05
CA LEU A 140 10.20 29.46 -11.86
C LEU A 140 10.51 28.01 -11.47
N LEU A 141 10.50 27.08 -12.44
CA LEU A 141 10.84 25.67 -12.19
C LEU A 141 12.25 25.53 -11.61
N LYS A 142 13.22 26.27 -12.15
CA LYS A 142 14.59 26.25 -11.65
C LYS A 142 14.67 26.68 -10.19
N VAL A 143 14.01 27.79 -9.83
CA VAL A 143 13.98 28.28 -8.44
C VAL A 143 13.32 27.27 -7.52
N ILE A 144 12.21 26.63 -7.94
CA ILE A 144 11.54 25.58 -7.16
C ILE A 144 12.45 24.35 -6.98
N ALA A 145 13.13 23.91 -8.04
CA ALA A 145 14.06 22.79 -8.01
C ALA A 145 15.22 23.04 -7.05
N ASP A 146 15.80 24.25 -7.06
CA ASP A 146 16.87 24.65 -6.14
C ASP A 146 16.40 24.74 -4.68
N MET A 147 15.17 25.25 -4.45
CA MET A 147 14.60 25.35 -3.09
C MET A 147 14.25 23.99 -2.48
N VAL A 148 13.73 23.06 -3.28
CA VAL A 148 13.27 21.74 -2.82
C VAL A 148 14.40 20.71 -2.88
N GLY A 149 15.36 20.87 -3.79
CA GLY A 149 16.52 19.99 -3.96
C GLY A 149 16.23 18.76 -4.83
N PHE A 150 15.63 18.94 -6.01
CA PHE A 150 15.43 17.86 -6.99
C PHE A 150 16.07 18.15 -8.34
N GLU A 151 16.49 17.09 -9.05
CA GLU A 151 16.92 17.19 -10.45
C GLU A 151 15.74 16.98 -11.40
N TYR A 152 15.81 17.54 -12.60
CA TYR A 152 14.74 17.38 -13.59
C TYR A 152 15.26 17.39 -15.03
N ARG A 153 14.45 16.83 -15.94
CA ARG A 153 14.60 16.97 -17.39
C ARG A 153 13.28 17.40 -18.00
N ILE A 154 13.35 18.31 -18.98
CA ILE A 154 12.16 18.85 -19.63
C ILE A 154 11.86 18.04 -20.90
N GLN A 155 10.58 17.71 -21.09
CA GLN A 155 10.04 17.11 -22.30
C GLN A 155 8.89 17.95 -22.83
N LEU A 156 8.76 18.02 -24.15
CA LEU A 156 7.60 18.61 -24.79
C LEU A 156 6.48 17.58 -24.89
N VAL A 157 5.25 18.02 -24.65
CA VAL A 157 4.07 17.21 -24.88
C VAL A 157 3.99 16.80 -26.36
N PRO A 158 3.86 15.49 -26.67
CA PRO A 158 3.98 15.01 -28.05
C PRO A 158 2.93 15.57 -29.02
N ASP A 159 1.72 15.79 -28.54
CA ASP A 159 0.57 16.23 -29.36
C ASP A 159 0.35 17.76 -29.32
N GLY A 160 1.19 18.51 -28.60
CA GLY A 160 1.08 19.96 -28.48
C GLY A 160 -0.18 20.43 -27.77
N LYS A 161 -0.81 19.61 -26.90
CA LYS A 161 -2.06 19.98 -26.20
C LYS A 161 -1.87 20.04 -24.69
N TYR A 162 -2.62 20.93 -24.04
CA TYR A 162 -2.72 20.96 -22.58
C TYR A 162 -3.48 19.76 -22.03
N GLY A 163 -4.66 19.50 -22.60
CA GLY A 163 -5.51 18.39 -22.19
C GLY A 163 -6.95 18.74 -22.45
N VAL A 164 -7.60 17.95 -23.29
CA VAL A 164 -9.01 18.01 -23.61
C VAL A 164 -9.58 16.63 -23.36
N TYR A 165 -10.67 16.58 -22.61
CA TYR A 165 -11.42 15.34 -22.40
C TYR A 165 -12.25 15.03 -23.63
N ASP A 166 -12.09 13.82 -24.14
CA ASP A 166 -12.92 13.28 -25.20
C ASP A 166 -14.10 12.49 -24.57
N PRO A 167 -15.35 12.98 -24.70
CA PRO A 167 -16.51 12.32 -24.12
C PRO A 167 -16.86 10.99 -24.81
N ASP A 168 -16.44 10.78 -26.06
CA ASP A 168 -16.76 9.56 -26.80
C ASP A 168 -15.85 8.40 -26.39
N THR A 169 -14.56 8.69 -26.17
CA THR A 169 -13.56 7.69 -25.72
C THR A 169 -13.40 7.62 -24.21
N GLY A 170 -13.82 8.67 -23.48
CA GLY A 170 -13.62 8.79 -22.05
C GLY A 170 -12.17 9.08 -21.65
N GLU A 171 -11.34 9.55 -22.57
CA GLU A 171 -9.91 9.75 -22.37
C GLU A 171 -9.51 11.23 -22.41
N TRP A 172 -8.52 11.60 -21.60
CA TRP A 172 -7.80 12.85 -21.75
C TRP A 172 -6.68 12.71 -22.79
N ASN A 173 -6.31 13.81 -23.43
CA ASN A 173 -5.09 13.94 -24.22
C ASN A 173 -4.09 14.94 -23.58
N GLY A 174 -3.05 15.32 -24.31
CA GLY A 174 -2.15 16.39 -23.89
C GLY A 174 -1.34 16.09 -22.64
N ILE A 175 -0.89 17.17 -22.00
CA ILE A 175 -0.16 17.15 -20.73
C ILE A 175 -0.95 16.37 -19.65
N VAL A 176 -2.28 16.56 -19.58
CA VAL A 176 -3.13 15.84 -18.61
C VAL A 176 -2.98 14.33 -18.76
N ARG A 177 -3.02 13.80 -20.00
CA ARG A 177 -2.84 12.36 -20.22
C ARG A 177 -1.44 11.88 -19.85
N GLN A 178 -0.40 12.67 -20.12
CA GLN A 178 0.97 12.31 -19.75
C GLN A 178 1.13 12.12 -18.24
N LEU A 179 0.48 12.97 -17.43
CA LEU A 179 0.46 12.84 -15.98
C LEU A 179 -0.37 11.62 -15.51
N MET A 180 -1.57 11.43 -16.07
CA MET A 180 -2.44 10.28 -15.73
C MET A 180 -1.77 8.94 -16.03
N ASP A 181 -1.09 8.84 -17.18
CA ASP A 181 -0.34 7.65 -17.59
C ASP A 181 0.99 7.48 -16.84
N LYS A 182 1.35 8.41 -15.95
CA LYS A 182 2.64 8.46 -15.24
C LYS A 182 3.85 8.46 -16.18
N LYS A 183 3.68 9.04 -17.38
CA LYS A 183 4.77 9.29 -18.34
C LYS A 183 5.57 10.54 -17.98
N ALA A 184 4.96 11.44 -17.21
CA ALA A 184 5.59 12.61 -16.62
C ALA A 184 5.27 12.70 -15.14
N ASP A 185 6.18 13.30 -14.37
CA ASP A 185 6.07 13.44 -12.92
C ASP A 185 5.51 14.81 -12.52
N LEU A 186 5.76 15.83 -13.34
CA LEU A 186 5.33 17.20 -13.11
C LEU A 186 4.96 17.88 -14.44
N ALA A 187 3.92 18.70 -14.43
CA ALA A 187 3.62 19.60 -15.53
C ALA A 187 3.94 21.04 -15.16
N VAL A 188 4.61 21.76 -16.06
CA VAL A 188 4.90 23.18 -15.89
C VAL A 188 4.53 23.91 -17.19
N GLY A 189 3.70 24.94 -17.08
CA GLY A 189 3.23 25.75 -18.19
C GLY A 189 2.05 26.62 -17.77
N SER A 190 1.45 27.31 -18.72
CA SER A 190 0.28 28.19 -18.55
C SER A 190 -1.02 27.38 -18.44
N MET A 191 -1.10 26.51 -17.41
CA MET A 191 -2.27 25.66 -17.20
C MET A 191 -3.31 26.35 -16.29
N THR A 192 -4.56 26.36 -16.73
CA THR A 192 -5.69 26.85 -15.93
C THR A 192 -6.23 25.76 -15.01
N ILE A 193 -6.46 26.09 -13.74
CA ILE A 193 -7.16 25.22 -12.80
C ILE A 193 -8.66 25.36 -13.06
N ASN A 194 -9.29 24.27 -13.49
CA ASN A 194 -10.74 24.19 -13.70
C ASN A 194 -11.40 23.49 -12.51
N TYR A 195 -12.65 23.84 -12.21
CA TYR A 195 -13.45 23.34 -11.09
C TYR A 195 -14.66 22.53 -11.55
#